data_AF-A0A034W0K2-F1
#
_entry.id   AF-A0A034W0K2-F1
#
_cell.length_a   1.000
_cell.length_b   1.000
_cell.length_c   1.000
_cell.angle_alpha   90.00
_cell.angle_beta   90.00
_cell.angle_gamma   90.00
#
_symmetry.space_group_name_H-M   'P 1'
#
loop_
_entity.id
_entity.type
_entity.pdbx_description
1 polymer ?
#
loop_
_entity_poly.entity_id
_entity_poly.type
_entity_poly.pdbx_seq_one_letter_code
_entity_poly.pdbx_strand_id
1 'polypeptide(L)'
;MDKKYRDRHMLTVMNFKVMLRKECQTHDDLQNCTCTMHHIIPKTHIPLYTINCSNLQFRTMPSYIPANTTTVYLNDNEITDILPLRNNPYYRHVVDIHLDNNRIETIDVLEGGYWFEHFRLLSLRGNRLQKLPVYALDNALDDNLDANLLLLSGNPWQCTCIFTMRFREILMKYNEITRDAINITCTYKNSSPVRRANVLSLTREDVCKPEEEPKIYPLDMLNAVLAFLILLILSKLAYDYYYYKNFGRVPWIVMKLP
;
A
#
# COMPACT_ATOMS: atom_id res chain seq x y z
N MET A 1 49.31 18.26 14.07
CA MET A 1 48.15 19.13 13.72
C MET A 1 48.24 20.39 14.56
N ASP A 2 48.27 21.54 13.89
CA ASP A 2 48.59 22.84 14.47
C ASP A 2 47.38 23.42 15.26
N LYS A 3 47.63 23.83 16.51
CA LYS A 3 46.63 24.27 17.50
C LYS A 3 45.78 25.42 16.97
N LYS A 4 46.38 26.29 16.12
CA LYS A 4 45.75 27.45 15.48
C LYS A 4 44.56 27.11 14.58
N TYR A 5 44.54 25.92 13.96
CA TYR A 5 43.45 25.48 13.09
C TYR A 5 42.35 24.75 13.86
N ARG A 6 42.73 24.06 14.95
CA ARG A 6 41.78 23.37 15.84
C ARG A 6 40.74 24.33 16.43
N ASP A 7 41.18 25.51 16.83
CA ASP A 7 40.32 26.54 17.43
C ASP A 7 39.35 27.16 16.41
N ARG A 8 39.77 27.31 15.14
CA ARG A 8 38.89 27.80 14.05
C ARG A 8 37.78 26.81 13.71
N HIS A 9 38.10 25.52 13.62
CA HIS A 9 37.09 24.48 13.40
C HIS A 9 36.10 24.39 14.57
N MET A 10 36.59 24.54 15.80
CA MET A 10 35.74 24.56 16.98
C MET A 10 34.80 25.79 17.01
N LEU A 11 35.27 26.97 16.60
CA LEU A 11 34.45 28.16 16.47
C LEU A 11 33.34 28.00 15.42
N THR A 12 33.66 27.42 14.26
CA THR A 12 32.65 27.14 13.21
C THR A 12 31.57 26.16 13.69
N VAL A 13 31.98 25.08 14.37
CA VAL A 13 31.04 24.12 14.99
C VAL A 13 30.13 24.80 16.01
N MET A 14 30.69 25.64 16.88
CA MET A 14 29.92 26.38 17.88
C MET A 14 28.93 27.36 17.22
N ASN A 15 29.35 28.07 16.17
CA ASN A 15 28.49 28.98 15.43
C ASN A 15 27.29 28.25 14.82
N PHE A 16 27.50 27.09 14.17
CA PHE A 16 26.40 26.28 13.65
C PHE A 16 25.42 25.83 14.74
N LYS A 17 25.93 25.39 15.90
CA LYS A 17 25.07 24.99 17.02
C LYS A 17 24.26 26.15 17.59
N VAL A 18 24.87 27.33 17.74
CA VAL A 18 24.20 28.53 18.24
C VAL A 18 23.12 29.00 17.26
N MET A 19 23.43 28.99 15.96
CA MET A 19 22.49 29.36 14.90
C MET A 19 21.29 28.42 14.86
N LEU A 20 21.53 27.10 14.82
CA LEU A 20 20.46 26.09 14.85
C LEU A 20 19.58 26.24 16.09
N ARG A 21 20.19 26.44 17.26
CA ARG A 21 19.45 26.64 18.51
C ARG A 21 18.57 27.87 18.43
N LYS A 22 19.08 28.98 17.88
CA LYS A 22 18.31 30.21 17.72
C LYS A 22 17.10 29.96 16.83
N GLU A 23 17.30 29.43 15.62
CA GLU A 23 16.21 29.17 14.66
C GLU A 23 15.13 28.26 15.25
N CYS A 24 15.54 27.16 15.89
CA CYS A 24 14.63 26.19 16.51
C CYS A 24 13.83 26.79 17.68
N GLN A 25 14.40 27.74 18.42
CA GLN A 25 13.74 28.37 19.56
C GLN A 25 12.86 29.56 19.18
N THR A 26 13.16 30.23 18.05
CA THR A 26 12.45 31.44 17.64
C THR A 26 11.30 31.18 16.66
N HIS A 27 11.32 30.06 15.96
CA HIS A 27 10.30 29.75 14.95
C HIS A 27 9.10 29.02 15.58
N ASP A 28 7.89 29.53 15.34
CA ASP A 28 6.67 29.00 15.96
C ASP A 28 6.42 27.52 15.64
N ASP A 29 6.64 27.10 14.40
CA ASP A 29 6.49 25.70 13.97
C ASP A 29 7.40 24.69 14.69
N LEU A 30 8.52 25.16 15.24
CA LEU A 30 9.52 24.34 15.92
C LEU A 30 9.47 24.51 17.43
N GLN A 31 8.49 25.28 17.93
CA GLN A 31 8.30 25.48 19.34
C GLN A 31 8.06 24.11 20.01
N ASN A 32 8.89 23.79 21.01
CA ASN A 32 8.95 22.50 21.71
C ASN A 32 9.62 21.34 20.96
N CYS A 33 10.01 21.52 19.69
CA CYS A 33 10.85 20.56 19.00
C CYS A 33 12.29 20.62 19.53
N THR A 34 13.02 19.50 19.42
CA THR A 34 14.44 19.42 19.74
C THR A 34 15.25 19.39 18.44
N CYS A 35 16.15 20.36 18.27
CA CYS A 35 17.04 20.43 17.11
C CYS A 35 18.48 20.12 17.51
N THR A 36 19.11 19.18 16.81
CA THR A 36 20.47 18.71 17.10
C THR A 36 21.32 18.66 15.85
N MET A 37 22.61 19.01 16.00
CA MET A 37 23.61 18.85 14.94
C MET A 37 24.45 17.61 15.23
N HIS A 38 24.38 16.61 14.35
CA HIS A 38 25.03 15.31 14.57
C HIS A 38 26.37 15.20 13.86
N HIS A 39 26.49 15.73 12.65
CA HIS A 39 27.67 15.55 11.83
C HIS A 39 27.99 16.81 11.01
N ILE A 40 29.24 16.92 10.57
CA ILE A 40 29.67 17.91 9.58
C ILE A 40 30.37 17.12 8.49
N ILE A 41 29.91 17.28 7.25
CA ILE A 41 30.52 16.61 6.11
C ILE A 41 31.97 17.12 5.97
N PRO A 42 33.00 16.26 6.09
CA PRO A 42 34.39 16.72 6.17
C PRO A 42 34.87 17.48 4.93
N LYS A 43 34.35 17.13 3.74
CA LYS A 43 34.75 17.76 2.47
C LYS A 43 34.10 19.13 2.28
N THR A 44 32.80 19.23 2.51
CA THR A 44 32.00 20.44 2.20
C THR A 44 31.79 21.34 3.42
N HIS A 45 32.15 20.88 4.62
CA HIS A 45 31.92 21.57 5.89
C HIS A 45 30.44 21.93 6.16
N ILE A 46 29.51 21.18 5.56
CA ILE A 46 28.07 21.37 5.74
C ILE A 46 27.62 20.61 7.01
N PRO A 47 26.96 21.28 7.97
CA PRO A 47 26.42 20.63 9.16
C PRO A 47 25.12 19.90 8.82
N LEU A 48 24.92 18.70 9.39
CA LEU A 48 23.70 17.92 9.22
C LEU A 48 22.86 18.00 10.49
N TYR A 49 21.60 18.37 10.32
CA TYR A 49 20.67 18.57 11.42
C TYR A 49 19.61 17.48 11.49
N THR A 50 19.21 17.21 12.73
CA THR A 50 18.08 16.38 13.08
C THR A 50 17.08 17.20 13.87
N ILE A 51 15.81 17.12 13.48
CA ILE A 51 14.71 17.76 14.19
C ILE A 51 13.82 16.67 14.75
N ASN A 52 13.54 16.75 16.04
CA ASN A 52 12.61 15.86 16.71
C ASN A 52 11.42 16.65 17.27
N CYS A 53 10.26 16.43 16.65
CA CYS A 53 8.96 16.99 17.02
C CYS A 53 7.98 15.87 17.41
N SER A 54 8.48 14.75 17.93
CA SER A 54 7.64 13.60 18.29
C SER A 54 6.86 13.85 19.58
N ASN A 55 5.66 13.28 19.71
CA ASN A 55 4.80 13.37 20.91
C ASN A 55 4.46 14.81 21.32
N LEU A 56 4.14 15.66 20.34
CA LEU A 56 3.81 17.08 20.53
C LEU A 56 2.41 17.43 20.00
N GLN A 57 1.58 16.42 19.70
CA GLN A 57 0.19 16.57 19.22
C GLN A 57 0.05 17.35 17.90
N PHE A 58 1.08 17.32 17.05
CA PHE A 58 1.03 17.95 15.73
C PHE A 58 -0.08 17.32 14.88
N ARG A 59 -0.94 18.15 14.28
CA ARG A 59 -1.97 17.70 13.32
C ARG A 59 -1.49 17.77 11.87
N THR A 60 -0.46 18.59 11.62
CA THR A 60 0.15 18.83 10.32
C THR A 60 1.67 18.83 10.50
N MET A 61 2.40 18.55 9.43
CA MET A 61 3.86 18.72 9.47
C MET A 61 4.23 20.21 9.64
N PRO A 62 5.34 20.53 10.33
CA PRO A 62 5.90 21.88 10.38
C PRO A 62 6.03 22.51 8.99
N SER A 63 5.64 23.79 8.83
CA SER A 63 5.78 24.47 7.54
C SER A 63 7.23 24.90 7.28
N TYR A 64 8.00 25.11 8.33
CA TYR A 64 9.42 25.43 8.29
C TYR A 64 10.27 24.39 9.02
N ILE A 65 11.42 24.07 8.43
CA ILE A 65 12.53 23.38 9.08
C ILE A 65 13.87 24.04 8.67
N PRO A 66 14.90 24.06 9.54
CA PRO A 66 16.18 24.69 9.21
C PRO A 66 16.84 24.06 7.99
N ALA A 67 17.62 24.85 7.26
CA ALA A 67 18.42 24.37 6.14
C ALA A 67 19.42 23.29 6.61
N ASN A 68 19.75 22.33 5.74
CA ASN A 68 20.60 21.17 6.05
C ASN A 68 20.01 20.16 7.06
N THR A 69 18.71 20.22 7.30
CA THR A 69 18.00 19.13 7.99
C THR A 69 17.96 17.90 7.11
N THR A 70 18.48 16.78 7.60
CA THR A 70 18.50 15.50 6.89
C THR A 70 17.55 14.48 7.50
N THR A 71 17.22 14.64 8.78
CA THR A 71 16.40 13.69 9.54
C THR A 71 15.33 14.43 10.32
N VAL A 72 14.07 14.01 10.17
CA VAL A 72 12.94 14.56 10.93
C VAL A 72 12.15 13.44 11.60
N TYR A 73 11.96 13.58 12.91
CA TYR A 73 11.10 12.72 13.72
C TYR A 73 9.79 13.43 14.04
N LEU A 74 8.68 12.85 13.61
CA LEU A 74 7.32 13.33 13.82
C LEU A 74 6.43 12.21 14.39
N ASN A 75 7.02 11.26 15.11
CA ASN A 75 6.31 10.11 15.65
C ASN A 75 5.29 10.51 16.73
N ASP A 76 4.28 9.67 16.94
CA ASP A 76 3.32 9.79 18.05
C ASP A 76 2.59 11.15 18.05
N ASN A 77 2.14 11.57 16.86
CA ASN A 77 1.39 12.81 16.66
C ASN A 77 0.00 12.49 16.06
N GLU A 78 -0.73 13.51 15.58
CA GLU A 78 -2.04 13.38 14.94
C GLU A 78 -1.99 13.75 13.45
N ILE A 79 -0.84 13.57 12.79
CA ILE A 79 -0.62 14.01 11.41
C ILE A 79 -1.44 13.16 10.45
N THR A 80 -2.16 13.83 9.55
CA THR A 80 -2.92 13.18 8.47
C THR A 80 -2.36 13.50 7.08
N ASP A 81 -1.79 14.71 6.91
CA ASP A 81 -1.30 15.20 5.63
C ASP A 81 0.23 15.16 5.56
N ILE A 82 0.75 14.56 4.49
CA ILE A 82 2.18 14.43 4.17
C ILE A 82 2.56 15.13 2.87
N LEU A 83 1.64 15.88 2.25
CA LEU A 83 1.90 16.69 1.06
C LEU A 83 3.12 17.63 1.18
N PRO A 84 3.50 18.15 2.37
CA PRO A 84 4.73 18.92 2.53
C PRO A 84 5.99 18.19 2.04
N LEU A 85 6.07 16.86 2.13
CA LEU A 85 7.21 16.11 1.58
C LEU A 85 7.37 16.31 0.07
N ARG A 86 6.27 16.55 -0.66
CA ARG A 86 6.29 16.78 -2.11
C ARG A 86 6.49 18.25 -2.46
N ASN A 87 5.79 19.14 -1.78
CA ASN A 87 5.65 20.53 -2.22
C ASN A 87 6.46 21.54 -1.41
N ASN A 88 6.91 21.20 -0.21
CA ASN A 88 7.59 22.15 0.66
C ASN A 88 9.10 22.12 0.38
N PRO A 89 9.69 23.24 -0.07
CA PRO A 89 11.12 23.31 -0.39
C PRO A 89 12.03 23.02 0.82
N TYR A 90 11.58 23.26 2.05
CA TYR A 90 12.38 22.99 3.25
C TYR A 90 12.62 21.48 3.46
N TYR A 91 11.72 20.63 2.98
CA TYR A 91 11.82 19.16 3.10
C TYR A 91 12.67 18.51 2.00
N ARG A 92 13.11 19.28 0.99
CA ARG A 92 13.79 18.74 -0.20
C ARG A 92 15.09 17.99 0.10
N HIS A 93 15.79 18.36 1.17
CA HIS A 93 17.06 17.75 1.59
C HIS A 93 16.90 16.73 2.73
N VAL A 94 15.68 16.53 3.22
CA VAL A 94 15.41 15.52 4.24
C VAL A 94 15.39 14.17 3.57
N VAL A 95 16.19 13.22 4.06
CA VAL A 95 16.27 11.86 3.50
C VAL A 95 15.73 10.81 4.45
N ASP A 96 15.60 11.14 5.74
CA ASP A 96 15.01 10.27 6.76
C ASP A 96 13.78 10.93 7.37
N ILE A 97 12.63 10.29 7.20
CA ILE A 97 11.35 10.72 7.78
C ILE A 97 10.78 9.60 8.65
N HIS A 98 10.53 9.91 9.91
CA HIS A 98 9.81 9.05 10.84
C HIS A 98 8.44 9.65 11.15
N LEU A 99 7.38 8.94 10.76
CA LEU A 99 5.98 9.32 10.93
C LEU A 99 5.19 8.22 11.63
N ASP A 100 5.83 7.44 12.50
CA ASP A 100 5.19 6.34 13.21
C ASP A 100 4.05 6.84 14.10
N ASN A 101 3.01 6.02 14.28
CA ASN A 101 1.88 6.27 15.17
C ASN A 101 1.19 7.63 14.92
N ASN A 102 0.90 7.91 13.65
CA ASN A 102 0.12 9.07 13.22
C ASN A 102 -1.26 8.63 12.68
N ARG A 103 -1.95 9.50 11.94
CA ARG A 103 -3.29 9.26 11.37
C ARG A 103 -3.28 9.30 9.84
N ILE A 104 -2.16 8.94 9.21
CA ILE A 104 -2.00 8.98 7.76
C ILE A 104 -2.80 7.84 7.12
N GLU A 105 -3.65 8.16 6.15
CA GLU A 105 -4.56 7.21 5.50
C GLU A 105 -4.12 6.82 4.07
N THR A 106 -3.35 7.67 3.41
CA THR A 106 -2.80 7.43 2.06
C THR A 106 -1.44 8.12 1.90
N ILE A 107 -0.62 7.59 0.98
CA ILE A 107 0.62 8.22 0.52
C ILE A 107 0.58 8.59 -0.98
N ASP A 108 -0.57 8.44 -1.65
CA ASP A 108 -0.71 8.66 -3.10
C ASP A 108 -0.30 10.09 -3.50
N VAL A 109 -0.47 11.05 -2.59
CA VAL A 109 -0.06 12.44 -2.78
C VAL A 109 1.43 12.61 -3.08
N LEU A 110 2.26 11.63 -2.74
CA LEU A 110 3.71 11.65 -2.97
C LEU A 110 4.11 11.13 -4.36
N GLU A 111 3.19 10.53 -5.12
CA GLU A 111 3.47 9.97 -6.44
C GLU A 111 4.03 11.03 -7.41
N GLY A 112 5.15 10.70 -8.07
CA GLY A 112 5.88 11.61 -8.97
C GLY A 112 6.53 12.81 -8.27
N GLY A 113 6.64 12.76 -6.94
CA GLY A 113 7.36 13.76 -6.16
C GLY A 113 8.84 13.42 -6.02
N TYR A 114 9.71 14.43 -6.21
CA TYR A 114 11.16 14.26 -6.07
C TYR A 114 11.56 13.56 -4.77
N TRP A 115 10.97 13.95 -3.64
CA TRP A 115 11.28 13.36 -2.35
C TRP A 115 10.99 11.85 -2.28
N PHE A 116 9.88 11.42 -2.88
CA PHE A 116 9.46 10.01 -2.87
C PHE A 116 10.42 9.12 -3.64
N GLU A 117 11.11 9.67 -4.64
CA GLU A 117 12.12 8.95 -5.45
C GLU A 117 13.53 9.01 -4.87
N HIS A 118 13.77 9.78 -3.79
CA HIS A 118 15.13 10.04 -3.27
C HIS A 118 15.25 9.89 -1.73
N PHE A 119 14.22 9.34 -1.06
CA PHE A 119 14.32 9.11 0.39
C PHE A 119 15.27 7.94 0.68
N ARG A 120 15.94 8.00 1.84
CA ARG A 120 16.73 6.90 2.37
C ARG A 120 15.93 6.07 3.37
N LEU A 121 15.16 6.75 4.22
CA LEU A 121 14.34 6.12 5.25
C LEU A 121 12.95 6.75 5.30
N LEU A 122 11.93 5.90 5.22
CA LEU A 122 10.54 6.27 5.46
C LEU A 122 9.90 5.28 6.43
N SER A 123 9.48 5.77 7.59
CA SER A 123 8.76 4.98 8.59
C SER A 123 7.31 5.48 8.73
N LEU A 124 6.35 4.59 8.44
CA LEU A 124 4.92 4.86 8.48
C LEU A 124 4.20 3.85 9.39
N ARG A 125 4.88 3.27 10.39
CA ARG A 125 4.28 2.22 11.22
C ARG A 125 3.13 2.76 12.05
N GLY A 126 2.15 1.91 12.34
CA GLY A 126 1.06 2.29 13.26
C GLY A 126 0.17 3.44 12.75
N ASN A 127 0.13 3.67 11.44
CA ASN A 127 -0.77 4.64 10.81
C ASN A 127 -2.11 4.00 10.43
N ARG A 128 -2.89 4.67 9.58
CA ARG A 128 -4.22 4.25 9.12
C ARG A 128 -4.23 3.87 7.64
N LEU A 129 -3.08 3.49 7.08
CA LEU A 129 -2.96 3.12 5.68
C LEU A 129 -3.77 1.86 5.37
N GLN A 130 -4.65 1.97 4.38
CA GLN A 130 -5.49 0.84 3.93
C GLN A 130 -4.98 0.25 2.62
N LYS A 131 -4.34 1.06 1.78
CA LYS A 131 -3.80 0.68 0.46
C LYS A 131 -2.49 1.42 0.23
N LEU A 132 -1.68 0.88 -0.66
CA LEU A 132 -0.37 1.42 -1.03
C LEU A 132 -0.36 1.60 -2.55
N PRO A 133 0.14 2.74 -3.09
CA PRO A 133 0.32 2.91 -4.52
C PRO A 133 1.52 2.08 -4.99
N VAL A 134 1.29 0.77 -5.16
CA VAL A 134 2.34 -0.23 -5.45
C VAL A 134 3.18 0.11 -6.67
N TYR A 135 2.59 0.66 -7.73
CA TYR A 135 3.32 1.06 -8.95
C TYR A 135 4.21 2.27 -8.72
N ALA A 136 3.69 3.30 -8.05
CA ALA A 136 4.48 4.48 -7.72
C ALA A 136 5.65 4.13 -6.80
N LEU A 137 5.41 3.25 -5.82
CA LEU A 137 6.46 2.79 -4.91
C LEU A 137 7.50 1.92 -5.61
N ASP A 138 7.09 1.05 -6.54
CA ASP A 138 8.02 0.25 -7.35
C ASP A 138 8.96 1.18 -8.12
N ASN A 139 8.40 2.12 -8.89
CA ASN A 139 9.19 3.10 -9.64
C ASN A 139 10.11 3.93 -8.73
N ALA A 140 9.61 4.36 -7.59
CA ALA A 140 10.38 5.16 -6.64
C ALA A 140 11.54 4.39 -5.98
N LEU A 141 11.44 3.07 -5.85
CA LEU A 141 12.48 2.23 -5.24
C LEU A 141 13.43 1.61 -6.25
N ASP A 142 12.99 1.40 -7.50
CA ASP A 142 13.81 0.75 -8.54
C ASP A 142 15.08 1.55 -8.87
N ASP A 143 14.95 2.87 -9.00
CA ASP A 143 16.05 3.78 -9.35
C ASP A 143 16.72 4.44 -8.13
N ASN A 144 16.15 4.30 -6.93
CA ASN A 144 16.65 4.95 -5.72
C ASN A 144 17.72 4.11 -5.01
N LEU A 145 18.97 4.33 -5.39
CA LEU A 145 20.15 3.67 -4.81
C LEU A 145 20.38 3.98 -3.33
N ASP A 146 19.81 5.07 -2.82
CA ASP A 146 19.95 5.50 -1.43
C ASP A 146 18.87 4.91 -0.51
N ALA A 147 17.80 4.31 -1.06
CA ALA A 147 16.73 3.69 -0.29
C ALA A 147 17.27 2.53 0.56
N ASN A 148 17.13 2.65 1.89
CA ASN A 148 17.70 1.69 2.83
C ASN A 148 16.69 1.12 3.82
N LEU A 149 15.63 1.86 4.16
CA LEU A 149 14.63 1.39 5.11
C LEU A 149 13.23 1.94 4.82
N LEU A 150 12.27 1.03 4.68
CA LEU A 150 10.85 1.34 4.56
C LEU A 150 10.08 0.50 5.59
N LEU A 151 9.34 1.16 6.49
CA LEU A 151 8.58 0.48 7.54
C LEU A 151 7.09 0.75 7.41
N LEU A 152 6.30 -0.31 7.26
CA LEU A 152 4.87 -0.26 6.90
C LEU A 152 3.96 -1.08 7.83
N SER A 153 4.52 -1.79 8.80
CA SER A 153 3.78 -2.63 9.75
C SER A 153 2.82 -1.84 10.66
N GLY A 154 1.83 -2.52 11.22
CA GLY A 154 0.87 -1.89 12.14
C GLY A 154 -0.20 -1.01 11.46
N ASN A 155 -0.33 -1.07 10.14
CA ASN A 155 -1.39 -0.37 9.39
C ASN A 155 -2.59 -1.31 9.09
N PRO A 156 -3.83 -0.78 9.01
CA PRO A 156 -5.04 -1.54 8.72
C PRO A 156 -5.20 -1.85 7.22
N TRP A 157 -4.23 -2.55 6.63
CA TRP A 157 -4.24 -2.90 5.21
C TRP A 157 -5.50 -3.67 4.79
N GLN A 158 -6.12 -3.24 3.70
CA GLN A 158 -7.29 -3.87 3.08
C GLN A 158 -6.87 -4.65 1.84
N CYS A 159 -6.77 -5.98 2.00
CA CYS A 159 -6.36 -6.89 0.95
C CYS A 159 -7.52 -7.22 0.00
N THR A 160 -7.40 -6.74 -1.24
CA THR A 160 -8.23 -7.16 -2.37
C THR A 160 -7.46 -8.16 -3.25
N CYS A 161 -8.15 -8.90 -4.11
CA CYS A 161 -7.51 -9.89 -4.99
C CYS A 161 -6.36 -9.28 -5.81
N ILE A 162 -6.53 -8.08 -6.37
CA ILE A 162 -5.50 -7.42 -7.18
C ILE A 162 -4.41 -6.79 -6.29
N PHE A 163 -4.82 -6.02 -5.27
CA PHE A 163 -3.87 -5.30 -4.41
C PHE A 163 -2.93 -6.26 -3.67
N THR A 164 -3.45 -7.37 -3.16
CA THR A 164 -2.65 -8.31 -2.35
C THR A 164 -1.50 -8.91 -3.13
N MET A 165 -1.74 -9.32 -4.38
CA MET A 165 -0.70 -9.97 -5.20
C MET A 165 0.43 -9.00 -5.52
N ARG A 166 0.09 -7.74 -5.88
CA ARG A 166 1.09 -6.70 -6.15
C ARG A 166 1.82 -6.26 -4.89
N PHE A 167 1.09 -6.08 -3.78
CA PHE A 167 1.70 -5.69 -2.53
C PHE A 167 2.68 -6.76 -2.05
N ARG A 168 2.31 -8.05 -2.16
CA ARG A 168 3.21 -9.17 -1.85
C ARG A 168 4.45 -9.19 -2.74
N GLU A 169 4.28 -8.98 -4.04
CA GLU A 169 5.38 -8.90 -5.02
C GLU A 169 6.40 -7.81 -4.64
N ILE A 170 5.93 -6.59 -4.32
CA ILE A 170 6.79 -5.47 -3.90
C ILE A 170 7.51 -5.76 -2.59
N LEU A 171 6.82 -6.30 -1.58
CA LEU A 171 7.45 -6.66 -0.31
C LEU A 171 8.51 -7.76 -0.46
N MET A 172 8.32 -8.68 -1.41
CA MET A 172 9.31 -9.70 -1.73
C MET A 172 10.49 -9.12 -2.53
N LYS A 173 10.22 -8.25 -3.51
CA LYS A 173 11.24 -7.58 -4.34
C LYS A 173 12.17 -6.72 -3.50
N TYR A 174 11.63 -5.96 -2.54
CA TYR A 174 12.38 -5.03 -1.69
C TYR A 174 12.49 -5.51 -0.24
N ASN A 175 12.69 -6.80 0.01
CA ASN A 175 12.72 -7.38 1.35
C ASN A 175 13.83 -6.81 2.26
N GLU A 176 14.98 -6.42 1.71
CA GLU A 176 16.11 -5.83 2.45
C GLU A 176 15.81 -4.40 2.92
N ILE A 177 14.97 -3.68 2.17
CA ILE A 177 14.49 -2.32 2.47
C ILE A 177 13.28 -2.40 3.40
N THR A 178 12.34 -3.30 3.12
CA THR A 178 11.09 -3.53 3.88
C THR A 178 11.26 -4.55 5.00
N ARG A 179 12.16 -4.26 5.93
CA ARG A 179 12.58 -5.21 6.99
C ARG A 179 11.46 -5.66 7.93
N ASP A 180 10.36 -4.90 8.01
CA ASP A 180 9.19 -5.25 8.81
C ASP A 180 8.08 -5.94 8.01
N ALA A 181 8.34 -6.36 6.76
CA ALA A 181 7.37 -7.00 5.88
C ALA A 181 6.72 -8.27 6.49
N ILE A 182 7.46 -9.00 7.31
CA ILE A 182 6.98 -10.21 8.03
C ILE A 182 5.84 -9.87 9.00
N ASN A 183 5.80 -8.65 9.53
CA ASN A 183 4.81 -8.18 10.49
C ASN A 183 3.65 -7.44 9.81
N ILE A 184 3.64 -7.36 8.47
CA ILE A 184 2.57 -6.72 7.71
C ILE A 184 1.40 -7.70 7.58
N THR A 185 0.38 -7.49 8.41
CA THR A 185 -0.91 -8.18 8.31
C THR A 185 -1.93 -7.34 7.55
N CYS A 186 -2.80 -7.99 6.80
CA CYS A 186 -3.95 -7.33 6.19
C CYS A 186 -5.27 -8.05 6.49
N THR A 187 -6.36 -7.33 6.28
CA THR A 187 -7.72 -7.83 6.37
C THR A 187 -8.26 -8.13 4.97
N TYR A 188 -8.88 -9.29 4.78
CA TYR A 188 -9.46 -9.71 3.50
C TYR A 188 -10.82 -10.37 3.71
N LYS A 189 -11.68 -10.27 2.68
CA LYS A 189 -13.07 -10.76 2.72
C LYS A 189 -13.28 -11.88 1.72
N ASN A 190 -12.86 -13.11 2.07
CA ASN A 190 -13.12 -14.31 1.25
C ASN A 190 -14.48 -14.98 1.60
N SER A 191 -15.08 -14.67 2.73
CA SER A 191 -16.45 -15.04 3.12
C SER A 191 -16.69 -14.40 4.47
N SER A 192 -17.93 -14.07 4.86
CA SER A 192 -18.19 -13.61 6.23
C SER A 192 -17.79 -14.74 7.20
N PRO A 193 -16.91 -14.54 8.20
CA PRO A 193 -16.34 -13.28 8.72
C PRO A 193 -15.02 -12.81 8.08
N VAL A 194 -14.72 -11.50 8.23
CA VAL A 194 -13.44 -10.88 7.80
C VAL A 194 -12.26 -11.58 8.49
N ARG A 195 -11.26 -11.98 7.71
CA ARG A 195 -10.06 -12.66 8.20
C ARG A 195 -8.86 -11.71 8.19
N ARG A 196 -7.89 -11.97 9.07
CA ARG A 196 -6.60 -11.29 9.12
C ARG A 196 -5.49 -12.31 8.90
N ALA A 197 -4.54 -11.99 8.03
CA ALA A 197 -3.37 -12.83 7.76
C ALA A 197 -2.16 -11.96 7.39
N ASN A 198 -0.96 -12.54 7.46
CA ASN A 198 0.24 -11.90 6.93
C ASN A 198 0.18 -11.81 5.41
N VAL A 199 0.54 -10.66 4.85
CA VAL A 199 0.51 -10.42 3.40
C VAL A 199 1.42 -11.40 2.67
N LEU A 200 2.60 -11.68 3.22
CA LEU A 200 3.58 -12.60 2.64
C LEU A 200 3.11 -14.07 2.61
N SER A 201 2.19 -14.47 3.49
CA SER A 201 1.66 -15.85 3.52
C SER A 201 0.42 -16.05 2.65
N LEU A 202 -0.21 -14.97 2.16
CA LEU A 202 -1.46 -15.07 1.40
C LEU A 202 -1.20 -15.53 -0.04
N THR A 203 -1.97 -16.53 -0.47
CA THR A 203 -1.99 -16.97 -1.87
C THR A 203 -3.11 -16.31 -2.66
N ARG A 204 -3.14 -16.55 -3.97
CA ARG A 204 -4.19 -16.02 -4.84
C ARG A 204 -5.55 -16.62 -4.47
N GLU A 205 -5.57 -17.90 -4.17
CA GLU A 205 -6.75 -18.69 -3.82
C GLU A 205 -7.37 -18.25 -2.49
N ASP A 206 -6.53 -17.77 -1.55
CA ASP A 206 -6.98 -17.28 -0.25
C ASP A 206 -7.80 -15.99 -0.33
N VAL A 207 -7.52 -15.13 -1.32
CA VAL A 207 -8.08 -13.77 -1.41
C VAL A 207 -9.03 -13.63 -2.59
N CYS A 208 -8.68 -14.22 -3.73
CA CYS A 208 -9.50 -14.22 -4.92
C CYS A 208 -10.51 -15.35 -4.79
N LYS A 209 -11.76 -15.01 -4.48
CA LYS A 209 -12.87 -15.92 -4.77
C LYS A 209 -12.81 -16.26 -6.26
N PRO A 210 -12.79 -17.54 -6.66
CA PRO A 210 -13.38 -17.84 -7.96
C PRO A 210 -14.80 -17.30 -7.88
N GLU A 211 -15.21 -16.48 -8.86
CA GLU A 211 -16.61 -16.10 -8.97
C GLU A 211 -17.43 -17.37 -8.77
N GLU A 212 -18.44 -17.33 -7.90
CA GLU A 212 -19.39 -18.44 -7.80
C GLU A 212 -20.13 -18.46 -9.14
N GLU A 213 -19.54 -19.10 -10.14
CA GLU A 213 -20.20 -19.39 -11.39
C GLU A 213 -21.50 -20.13 -11.01
N PRO A 214 -22.64 -19.71 -11.56
CA PRO A 214 -23.88 -20.42 -11.31
C PRO A 214 -23.66 -21.88 -11.71
N LYS A 215 -23.82 -22.80 -10.74
CA LYS A 215 -23.63 -24.25 -10.95
C LYS A 215 -24.52 -24.84 -12.05
N ILE A 216 -25.49 -24.08 -12.55
CA ILE A 216 -26.43 -24.47 -13.59
C ILE A 216 -26.49 -23.32 -14.61
N TYR A 217 -26.02 -23.57 -15.83
CA TYR A 217 -26.16 -22.62 -16.92
C TYR A 217 -27.58 -22.69 -17.50
N PRO A 218 -28.16 -21.57 -17.99
CA PRO A 218 -29.45 -21.58 -18.67
C PRO A 218 -29.49 -22.56 -19.85
N LEU A 219 -28.32 -22.79 -20.47
CA LEU A 219 -28.12 -23.75 -21.54
C LEU A 219 -28.29 -25.21 -21.08
N ASP A 220 -27.90 -25.54 -19.84
CA ASP A 220 -28.08 -26.88 -19.27
C ASP A 220 -29.55 -27.15 -18.98
N MET A 221 -30.29 -26.15 -18.49
CA MET A 221 -31.75 -26.23 -18.37
C MET A 221 -32.42 -26.41 -19.73
N LEU A 222 -31.99 -25.67 -20.75
CA LEU A 222 -32.50 -25.82 -22.12
C LEU A 222 -32.25 -27.24 -22.65
N ASN A 223 -31.05 -27.78 -22.46
CA ASN A 223 -30.70 -29.14 -22.86
C ASN A 223 -31.54 -30.19 -22.13
N ALA A 224 -31.81 -30.01 -20.83
CA ALA A 224 -32.68 -30.91 -20.07
C ALA A 224 -34.14 -30.88 -20.58
N VAL A 225 -34.67 -29.70 -20.89
CA VAL A 225 -36.02 -29.55 -21.47
C VAL A 225 -36.09 -30.22 -22.86
N LEU A 226 -35.08 -30.02 -23.70
CA LEU A 226 -35.00 -30.66 -25.02
C LEU A 226 -34.93 -32.19 -24.90
N ALA A 227 -34.12 -32.72 -24.00
CA ALA A 227 -34.02 -34.16 -23.75
C ALA A 227 -35.37 -34.75 -23.28
N PHE A 228 -36.07 -34.05 -22.39
CA PHE A 228 -37.41 -34.45 -21.93
C PHE A 228 -38.43 -34.46 -23.09
N LEU A 229 -38.43 -33.44 -23.95
CA LEU A 229 -39.30 -33.39 -25.13
C LEU A 229 -39.00 -34.52 -26.12
N ILE A 230 -37.73 -34.84 -26.35
CA ILE A 230 -37.32 -35.97 -27.21
C ILE A 230 -37.85 -37.30 -26.63
N LEU A 231 -37.72 -37.52 -25.32
CA LEU A 231 -38.26 -38.73 -24.67
C LEU A 231 -39.78 -38.82 -24.80
N LEU A 232 -40.50 -37.71 -24.68
CA LEU A 232 -41.95 -37.67 -24.93
C LEU A 232 -42.31 -38.02 -26.38
N ILE A 233 -41.57 -37.49 -27.36
CA ILE A 233 -41.79 -37.81 -28.77
C ILE A 233 -41.49 -39.29 -29.06
N LEU A 234 -40.37 -39.82 -28.53
CA LEU A 234 -39.99 -41.23 -28.72
C LEU A 234 -40.97 -42.18 -28.04
N SER A 235 -41.42 -41.87 -26.82
CA SER A 235 -42.43 -42.67 -26.12
C SER A 235 -43.77 -42.68 -26.85
N LYS A 236 -44.21 -41.53 -27.36
CA LYS A 236 -45.42 -41.40 -28.19
C LYS A 236 -45.29 -42.16 -29.51
N LEU A 237 -44.14 -42.07 -30.17
CA LEU A 237 -43.85 -42.83 -31.39
C LEU A 237 -43.88 -44.34 -31.12
N ALA A 238 -43.28 -44.81 -30.03
CA ALA A 238 -43.30 -46.21 -29.63
C ALA A 238 -44.71 -46.69 -29.30
N TYR A 239 -45.50 -45.87 -28.59
CA TYR A 239 -46.91 -46.14 -28.31
C TYR A 239 -47.74 -46.27 -29.59
N ASP A 240 -47.62 -45.29 -30.50
CA ASP A 240 -48.32 -45.29 -31.79
C ASP A 240 -47.92 -46.49 -32.66
N TYR A 241 -46.63 -46.84 -32.70
CA TYR A 241 -46.13 -48.02 -33.40
C TYR A 241 -46.69 -49.33 -32.82
N TYR A 242 -46.67 -49.47 -31.48
CA TYR A 242 -47.24 -50.62 -30.79
C TYR A 242 -48.74 -50.76 -31.06
N TYR A 243 -49.49 -49.64 -30.96
CA TYR A 243 -50.93 -49.62 -31.19
C TYR A 243 -51.27 -49.97 -32.64
N TYR A 244 -50.54 -49.42 -33.62
CA TYR A 244 -50.70 -49.77 -35.02
C TYR A 244 -50.46 -51.26 -35.28
N LYS A 245 -49.39 -51.82 -34.71
CA LYS A 245 -49.04 -53.24 -34.90
C LYS A 245 -50.11 -54.20 -34.36
N ASN A 246 -50.73 -53.89 -33.23
CA ASN A 246 -51.71 -54.77 -32.60
C ASN A 246 -53.15 -54.56 -33.07
N PHE A 247 -53.53 -53.34 -33.46
CA PHE A 247 -54.91 -52.98 -33.78
C PHE A 247 -55.14 -52.56 -35.24
N GLY A 248 -54.09 -52.44 -36.06
CA GLY A 248 -54.17 -52.19 -37.51
C GLY A 248 -54.73 -50.82 -37.91
N ARG A 249 -54.83 -49.87 -36.97
CA ARG A 249 -55.37 -48.51 -37.22
C ARG A 249 -54.26 -47.47 -37.05
N VAL A 250 -54.16 -46.55 -38.01
CA VAL A 250 -53.16 -45.48 -38.00
C VAL A 250 -53.44 -44.43 -36.90
N PRO A 251 -52.41 -43.74 -36.39
CA PRO A 251 -52.57 -42.66 -35.42
C PRO A 251 -53.51 -41.56 -35.93
N TRP A 252 -54.30 -40.97 -35.04
CA TRP A 252 -55.33 -39.97 -35.38
C TRP A 252 -54.83 -38.80 -36.26
N ILE A 253 -53.56 -38.42 -36.10
CA ILE A 253 -52.96 -37.31 -36.85
C ILE A 253 -52.87 -37.62 -38.35
N VAL A 254 -52.59 -38.87 -38.74
CA VAL A 254 -52.50 -39.29 -40.15
C VAL A 254 -53.89 -39.35 -40.80
N MET A 255 -54.95 -39.53 -40.02
CA MET A 255 -56.33 -39.51 -40.53
C MET A 255 -56.87 -38.09 -40.80
N LYS A 256 -56.15 -37.04 -40.37
CA LYS A 256 -56.57 -35.64 -40.48
C LYS A 256 -55.59 -34.72 -41.22
N LEU A 257 -54.44 -35.22 -41.68
CA LEU A 257 -53.62 -34.50 -42.65
C LEU A 257 -54.26 -34.69 -44.05
N PRO A 258 -54.60 -33.61 -44.78
CA PRO A 258 -55.02 -33.69 -46.18
C PRO A 258 -53.89 -34.15 -47.10
#